data_AF-A0A2N6B336-F1
#
_entry.id   AF-A0A2N6B336-F1
#
_cell.length_a   1.000
_cell.length_b   1.000
_cell.length_c   1.000
_cell.angle_alpha   90.00
_cell.angle_beta   90.00
_cell.angle_gamma   90.00
#
_symmetry.space_group_name_H-M   'P 1'
#
loop_
_entity.id
_entity.type
_entity.pdbx_description
1 polymer ?
#
loop_
_entity_poly.entity_id
_entity_poly.type
_entity_poly.pdbx_seq_one_letter_code
_entity_poly.pdbx_strand_id
1 'polypeptide(L)'
;MVVLCRGPSMNMQFKDILVLEDRTYLIGELARHFDVSLRTIRFYEEKGLLSPARKGTHKRLFSTEDVRRLDFIINCRNIGLTVEAIAELLQARDTMPNDQFQAELARQLRQRLTDLDLEINTLEEQRKEIEDRITDSDQRAKKF
;
A
#
# COMPACT_ATOMS: atom_id res chain seq x y z
N MET A 1 14.32 5.00 13.89
CA MET A 1 13.41 5.60 12.89
C MET A 1 12.33 4.57 12.60
N VAL A 2 11.38 4.43 13.52
CA VAL A 2 10.30 3.43 13.46
C VAL A 2 9.18 4.06 12.62
N VAL A 3 9.01 3.59 11.39
CA VAL A 3 7.86 3.96 10.58
C VAL A 3 6.65 3.31 11.26
N LEU A 4 5.91 4.11 12.02
CA LEU A 4 4.62 3.70 12.56
C LEU A 4 3.73 3.28 11.40
N CYS A 5 3.54 1.97 11.25
CA CYS A 5 2.48 1.37 10.46
C CYS A 5 1.14 1.85 11.02
N ARG A 6 0.62 2.97 10.50
CA ARG A 6 -0.80 3.26 10.56
C ARG A 6 -1.46 2.30 9.59
N GLY A 7 -1.99 1.19 10.11
CA GLY A 7 -2.80 0.28 9.33
C GLY A 7 -4.00 1.03 8.73
N PRO A 8 -4.34 0.82 7.45
CA PRO A 8 -5.50 1.46 6.87
C PRO A 8 -6.72 0.65 7.30
N SER A 9 -7.50 1.24 8.21
CA SER A 9 -8.88 0.81 8.39
C SER A 9 -9.58 0.91 7.05
N MET A 10 -10.17 -0.22 6.63
CA MET A 10 -11.13 -0.33 5.54
C MET A 10 -12.04 0.89 5.50
N ASN A 11 -11.94 1.71 4.45
CA ASN A 11 -13.05 2.57 4.06
C ASN A 11 -13.27 2.45 2.55
N MET A 12 -13.92 1.37 2.18
CA MET A 12 -14.25 0.98 0.81
C MET A 12 -15.45 1.76 0.24
N GLN A 13 -16.14 2.57 1.06
CA GLN A 13 -17.35 3.31 0.67
C GLN A 13 -17.11 4.77 0.22
N PHE A 14 -15.91 5.34 0.44
CA PHE A 14 -15.60 6.75 0.10
C PHE A 14 -14.81 6.93 -1.21
N LYS A 15 -14.36 5.85 -1.85
CA LYS A 15 -13.61 5.89 -3.11
C LYS A 15 -14.46 6.27 -4.32
N ASP A 16 -15.74 5.90 -4.30
CA ASP A 16 -16.65 6.11 -5.43
C ASP A 16 -16.88 7.59 -5.74
N ILE A 17 -16.80 8.48 -4.74
CA ILE A 17 -17.12 9.92 -4.90
C ILE A 17 -16.16 10.64 -5.87
N LEU A 18 -14.91 10.20 -6.04
CA LEU A 18 -13.97 10.82 -6.97
C LEU A 18 -13.94 10.17 -8.37
N VAL A 19 -14.48 8.97 -8.52
CA VAL A 19 -14.40 8.22 -9.79
C VAL A 19 -15.61 8.52 -10.70
N LEU A 20 -16.65 9.17 -10.18
CA LEU A 20 -17.94 9.38 -10.85
C LEU A 20 -18.04 10.68 -11.68
N GLU A 21 -17.06 11.57 -11.62
CA GLU A 21 -17.04 12.82 -12.40
C GLU A 21 -15.72 12.94 -13.19
N ASP A 22 -15.81 13.15 -14.51
CA ASP A 22 -14.66 13.47 -15.38
C ASP A 22 -14.16 14.89 -15.07
N ARG A 23 -13.43 15.01 -13.97
CA ARG A 23 -12.83 16.27 -13.50
C ARG A 23 -11.37 16.07 -13.14
N THR A 24 -10.64 17.18 -13.10
CA THR A 24 -9.23 17.19 -12.68
C THR A 24 -9.11 17.49 -11.19
N TYR A 25 -8.25 16.74 -10.50
CA TYR A 25 -7.98 16.84 -9.08
C TYR A 25 -6.66 17.54 -8.79
N LEU A 26 -6.60 18.26 -7.67
CA LEU A 26 -5.36 18.81 -7.15
C LEU A 26 -4.65 17.80 -6.23
N ILE A 27 -3.32 17.89 -6.15
CA ILE A 27 -2.53 17.01 -5.27
C ILE A 27 -2.99 17.04 -3.81
N GLY A 28 -3.45 18.21 -3.32
CA GLY A 28 -3.96 18.37 -1.96
C GLY A 28 -5.36 17.80 -1.74
N GLU A 29 -6.14 17.61 -2.80
CA GLU A 29 -7.41 16.88 -2.72
C GLU A 29 -7.13 15.38 -2.62
N LEU A 30 -6.23 14.87 -3.47
CA LEU A 30 -5.83 13.46 -3.43
C LEU A 30 -5.19 13.08 -2.09
N ALA A 31 -4.27 13.92 -1.58
CA ALA A 31 -3.63 13.66 -0.29
C ALA A 31 -4.64 13.52 0.86
N ARG A 32 -5.67 14.38 0.89
CA ARG A 32 -6.73 14.31 1.89
C ARG A 32 -7.64 13.11 1.69
N HIS A 33 -8.00 12.80 0.44
CA HIS A 33 -8.89 11.69 0.13
C HIS A 33 -8.29 10.34 0.48
N PHE A 34 -7.02 10.15 0.14
CA PHE A 34 -6.29 8.91 0.37
C PHE A 34 -5.63 8.81 1.75
N ASP A 35 -5.79 9.82 2.61
CA ASP A 35 -5.10 9.97 3.90
C ASP A 35 -3.58 9.75 3.79
N VAL A 36 -2.96 10.33 2.76
CA VAL A 36 -1.52 10.27 2.51
C VAL A 36 -0.91 11.66 2.48
N SER A 37 0.37 11.75 2.83
CA SER A 37 1.08 13.02 2.72
C SER A 37 1.26 13.44 1.25
N LEU A 38 1.35 14.74 1.00
CA LEU A 38 1.76 15.27 -0.31
C LEU A 38 3.10 14.69 -0.77
N ARG A 39 4.00 14.40 0.18
CA ARG A 39 5.30 13.77 -0.07
C ARG A 39 5.13 12.36 -0.63
N THR A 40 4.15 11.60 -0.17
CA THR A 40 3.85 10.25 -0.66
C THR A 40 3.40 10.28 -2.13
N ILE A 41 2.50 11.21 -2.49
CA ILE A 41 2.05 11.32 -3.88
C ILE A 41 3.21 11.76 -4.79
N ARG A 42 4.03 12.71 -4.34
CA ARG A 42 5.24 13.13 -5.09
C ARG A 42 6.25 12.01 -5.24
N PHE A 43 6.41 11.16 -4.24
CA PHE A 43 7.28 9.99 -4.32
C PHE A 43 6.84 9.05 -5.45
N TYR A 44 5.54 8.83 -5.62
CA TYR A 44 5.05 8.00 -6.74
C TYR A 44 5.22 8.69 -8.11
N GLU A 45 5.08 10.01 -8.19
CA GLU A 45 5.42 10.79 -9.40
C GLU A 45 6.92 10.68 -9.73
N GLU A 46 7.81 10.85 -8.75
CA GLU A 46 9.26 10.72 -8.92
C GLU A 46 9.68 9.31 -9.34
N LYS A 47 8.95 8.29 -8.90
CA LYS A 47 9.13 6.89 -9.32
C LYS A 47 8.50 6.57 -10.68
N GLY A 48 7.89 7.55 -11.35
CA GLY A 48 7.24 7.37 -12.65
C GLY A 48 5.95 6.56 -12.60
N LEU A 49 5.41 6.32 -11.41
CA LEU A 49 4.18 5.55 -11.22
C LEU A 49 2.92 6.42 -11.44
N LEU A 50 3.07 7.74 -11.41
CA LEU A 50 2.02 8.71 -11.72
C LEU A 50 2.58 9.77 -12.66
N SER A 51 1.78 10.16 -13.65
CA SER A 51 2.17 11.14 -14.68
C SER A 51 1.10 12.22 -14.86
N PRO A 52 0.88 13.07 -13.85
CA PRO A 52 -0.17 14.09 -13.91
C PRO A 52 0.10 15.14 -15.00
N ALA A 53 -0.98 15.64 -15.61
CA ALA A 53 -0.89 16.75 -16.54
C ALA A 53 -0.47 18.04 -15.83
N ARG A 54 0.39 18.83 -16.48
CA ARG A 54 0.76 20.17 -16.00
C ARG A 54 -0.11 21.21 -16.69
N LYS A 55 -0.85 22.02 -15.92
CA LYS A 55 -1.61 23.17 -16.45
C LYS A 55 -0.94 24.47 -16.02
N GLY A 56 -0.38 25.19 -16.99
CA GLY A 56 0.41 26.40 -16.76
C GLY A 56 1.72 26.13 -16.01
N THR A 57 2.30 27.16 -15.40
CA THR A 57 3.68 27.11 -14.90
C THR A 57 3.86 26.24 -13.65
N HIS A 58 2.83 26.01 -12.81
CA HIS A 58 3.06 25.42 -11.47
C HIS A 58 2.00 24.45 -10.91
N LYS A 59 0.91 24.13 -11.62
CA LYS A 59 -0.16 23.27 -11.05
C LYS A 59 -0.19 21.87 -11.69
N ARG A 60 -0.10 20.84 -10.84
CA ARG A 60 -0.34 19.43 -11.19
C ARG A 60 -1.83 19.16 -11.16
N LEU A 61 -2.35 18.63 -12.25
CA LEU A 61 -3.73 18.19 -12.37
C LEU A 61 -3.73 16.69 -12.60
N PHE A 62 -4.47 15.99 -11.74
CA PHE A 62 -4.64 14.55 -11.81
C PHE A 62 -5.99 14.26 -12.43
N SER A 63 -6.02 13.42 -13.46
CA SER A 63 -7.24 12.93 -14.08
C SER A 63 -7.92 11.87 -13.21
N THR A 64 -9.15 11.51 -13.53
CA THR A 64 -9.83 10.37 -12.92
C THR A 64 -9.04 9.06 -13.08
N GLU A 65 -8.30 8.90 -14.18
CA GLU A 65 -7.42 7.74 -14.37
C GLU A 65 -6.23 7.76 -13.41
N ASP A 66 -5.64 8.93 -13.17
CA ASP A 66 -4.58 9.07 -12.16
C ASP A 66 -5.09 8.74 -10.76
N VAL A 67 -6.36 9.06 -10.46
CA VAL A 67 -7.01 8.67 -9.20
C VAL A 67 -7.14 7.15 -9.09
N ARG A 68 -7.62 6.47 -10.14
CA ARG A 68 -7.71 5.00 -10.16
C ARG A 68 -6.33 4.35 -10.04
N ARG A 69 -5.31 4.93 -10.67
CA ARG A 69 -3.92 4.48 -10.57
C ARG A 69 -3.35 4.66 -9.17
N LEU A 70 -3.55 5.82 -8.56
CA LEU A 70 -3.14 6.09 -7.18
C LEU A 70 -3.85 5.17 -6.19
N ASP A 71 -5.15 4.91 -6.40
CA ASP A 71 -5.91 3.97 -5.59
C ASP A 71 -5.31 2.57 -5.60
N PHE A 72 -5.01 2.07 -6.80
CA PHE A 72 -4.36 0.77 -6.98
C PHE A 72 -3.00 0.71 -6.26
N ILE A 73 -2.15 1.72 -6.45
CA ILE A 73 -0.84 1.80 -5.79
C ILE A 73 -0.99 1.72 -4.26
N ILE A 74 -1.91 2.49 -3.69
CA ILE A 74 -2.11 2.55 -2.24
C ILE A 74 -2.62 1.21 -1.71
N ASN A 75 -3.59 0.58 -2.37
CA ASN A 75 -4.10 -0.73 -1.95
C ASN A 75 -2.98 -1.78 -1.96
N CYS A 76 -2.17 -1.82 -3.02
CA CYS A 76 -1.04 -2.74 -3.12
C CYS A 76 0.01 -2.48 -2.03
N ARG A 77 0.31 -1.22 -1.72
CA ARG A 77 1.22 -0.88 -0.61
C ARG A 77 0.67 -1.29 0.75
N ASN A 78 -0.63 -1.13 0.96
CA ASN A 78 -1.29 -1.44 2.22
C ASN A 78 -1.23 -2.94 2.56
N ILE A 79 -1.25 -3.80 1.55
CA ILE A 79 -1.08 -5.26 1.72
C ILE A 79 0.41 -5.68 1.73
N GLY A 80 1.33 -4.72 1.65
CA GLY A 80 2.77 -4.96 1.77
C GLY A 80 3.49 -5.32 0.47
N LEU A 81 2.90 -5.08 -0.71
CA LEU A 81 3.65 -5.22 -1.96
C LEU A 81 4.74 -4.13 -2.06
N THR A 82 5.88 -4.49 -2.63
CA THR A 82 7.01 -3.57 -2.84
C THR A 82 6.68 -2.53 -3.91
N VAL A 83 7.43 -1.43 -3.95
CA VAL A 83 7.21 -0.38 -4.96
C VAL A 83 7.56 -0.92 -6.36
N GLU A 84 8.55 -1.80 -6.44
CA GLU A 84 9.00 -2.51 -7.63
C GLU A 84 7.91 -3.43 -8.16
N ALA A 85 7.32 -4.27 -7.32
CA ALA A 85 6.19 -5.14 -7.65
C ALA A 85 4.99 -4.33 -8.20
N ILE A 86 4.70 -3.19 -7.57
CA ILE A 86 3.64 -2.29 -8.03
C ILE A 86 3.96 -1.69 -9.40
N ALA A 87 5.23 -1.33 -9.65
CA ALA A 87 5.66 -0.81 -10.94
C ALA A 87 5.45 -1.86 -12.05
N GLU A 88 5.83 -3.12 -11.79
CA GLU A 88 5.59 -4.24 -12.71
C GLU A 88 4.10 -4.47 -12.96
N LEU A 89 3.27 -4.45 -11.92
CA LEU A 89 1.82 -4.60 -12.06
C LEU A 89 1.20 -3.46 -12.87
N LEU A 90 1.65 -2.23 -12.66
CA LEU A 90 1.19 -1.08 -13.43
C LEU A 90 1.63 -1.18 -14.89
N GLN A 91 2.86 -1.61 -15.16
CA GLN A 91 3.31 -1.86 -16.53
C GLN A 91 2.50 -2.97 -17.20
N ALA A 92 2.23 -4.07 -16.49
CA ALA A 92 1.40 -5.16 -17.00
C ALA A 92 -0.03 -4.67 -17.28
N ARG A 93 -0.60 -3.85 -16.40
CA ARG A 93 -1.92 -3.23 -16.59
C ARG A 93 -1.99 -2.36 -17.84
N ASP A 94 -0.92 -1.63 -18.14
CA ASP A 94 -0.87 -0.70 -19.26
C ASP A 94 -0.54 -1.39 -20.60
N THR A 95 0.04 -2.61 -20.58
CA THR A 95 0.56 -3.28 -21.80
C THR A 95 -0.09 -4.62 -22.12
N MET A 96 -0.70 -5.30 -21.14
CA MET A 96 -1.24 -6.64 -21.29
C MET A 96 -2.78 -6.65 -21.35
N PRO A 97 -3.38 -7.66 -22.00
CA PRO A 97 -4.79 -7.96 -21.86
C PRO A 97 -5.21 -8.15 -20.39
N ASN A 98 -6.46 -7.83 -20.08
CA ASN A 98 -6.95 -7.85 -18.70
C ASN A 98 -6.84 -9.25 -18.04
N ASP A 99 -7.08 -10.33 -18.76
CA ASP A 99 -6.93 -11.70 -18.26
C ASP A 99 -5.49 -12.02 -17.82
N GLN A 100 -4.50 -11.60 -18.60
CA GLN A 100 -3.08 -11.78 -18.25
C GLN A 100 -2.68 -10.90 -17.06
N PHE A 101 -3.15 -9.65 -17.03
CA PHE A 101 -2.95 -8.77 -15.88
C PHE A 101 -3.54 -9.37 -14.59
N GLN A 102 -4.76 -9.92 -14.64
CA GLN A 102 -5.39 -10.55 -13.47
C GLN A 102 -4.60 -11.78 -13.01
N ALA A 103 -4.06 -12.58 -13.94
CA ALA A 103 -3.22 -13.73 -13.60
C ALA A 103 -1.92 -13.29 -12.90
N GLU A 104 -1.28 -12.23 -13.41
CA GLU A 104 -0.05 -11.68 -12.83
C GLU A 104 -0.30 -11.07 -11.44
N LEU A 105 -1.37 -10.31 -11.29
CA LEU A 105 -1.81 -9.79 -9.98
C LEU A 105 -2.04 -10.94 -8.99
N ALA A 106 -2.79 -11.96 -9.38
CA ALA A 106 -3.05 -13.12 -8.52
C ALA A 106 -1.76 -13.85 -8.14
N ARG A 107 -0.78 -13.94 -9.05
CA ARG A 107 0.55 -14.52 -8.77
C ARG A 107 1.28 -13.73 -7.69
N GLN A 108 1.37 -12.41 -7.81
CA GLN A 108 2.05 -11.58 -6.81
C GLN A 108 1.35 -11.58 -5.45
N LEU A 109 0.02 -11.58 -5.44
CA LEU A 109 -0.76 -11.68 -4.20
C LEU A 109 -0.54 -13.02 -3.48
N ARG A 110 -0.49 -14.13 -4.23
CA ARG A 110 -0.18 -15.45 -3.66
C ARG A 110 1.23 -15.50 -3.08
N GLN A 111 2.21 -14.93 -3.78
CA GLN A 111 3.57 -14.84 -3.25
C GLN A 111 3.60 -14.05 -1.94
N ARG A 112 2.95 -12.88 -1.90
CA ARG A 112 2.90 -12.07 -0.68
C ARG A 112 2.19 -12.79 0.47
N LEU A 113 1.14 -13.56 0.19
CA LEU A 113 0.47 -14.39 1.19
C LEU A 113 1.43 -15.42 1.77
N THR A 114 2.17 -16.15 0.92
CA THR A 114 3.18 -17.10 1.38
C THR A 114 4.26 -16.44 2.23
N ASP A 115 4.74 -15.26 1.84
CA ASP A 115 5.74 -14.52 2.62
C ASP A 115 5.18 -14.10 3.99
N LEU A 116 3.91 -13.68 4.04
CA LEU A 116 3.22 -13.34 5.30
C LEU A 116 3.06 -14.55 6.21
N ASP A 117 2.70 -15.72 5.67
CA ASP A 117 2.56 -16.94 6.47
C ASP A 117 3.90 -17.34 7.11
N LEU A 118 5.01 -17.20 6.39
CA LEU A 118 6.35 -17.42 6.93
C LEU A 118 6.71 -16.42 8.05
N GLU A 119 6.38 -15.14 7.83
CA GLU A 119 6.60 -14.08 8.82
C GLU A 119 5.77 -14.33 10.09
N ILE A 120 4.50 -14.73 9.95
CA ILE A 120 3.61 -15.08 11.06
C ILE A 120 4.21 -16.24 11.87
N ASN A 121 4.60 -17.34 11.22
CA ASN A 121 5.19 -18.49 11.91
C ASN A 121 6.44 -18.08 12.72
N THR A 122 7.31 -17.28 12.12
CA THR A 122 8.52 -16.77 12.78
C THR A 122 8.19 -15.92 14.01
N LEU A 123 7.20 -15.03 13.89
CA LEU A 123 6.76 -14.16 14.98
C LEU A 123 6.06 -14.94 16.10
N GLU A 124 5.31 -16.00 15.77
CA GLU A 124 4.69 -16.88 16.76
C GLU A 124 5.73 -17.67 17.56
N GLU A 125 6.78 -18.16 16.93
CA GLU A 125 7.91 -18.80 17.61
C GLU A 125 8.60 -17.84 18.58
N GLN A 126 8.91 -16.61 18.13
CA GLN A 126 9.51 -15.58 18.97
C GLN A 126 8.60 -15.18 20.14
N ARG A 127 7.30 -15.04 19.89
CA ARG A 127 6.30 -14.74 20.92
C ARG A 127 6.31 -15.82 22.01
N LYS A 128 6.32 -17.10 21.61
CA LYS A 128 6.37 -18.23 22.54
C LYS A 128 7.64 -18.23 23.38
N GLU A 129 8.81 -17.99 22.76
CA GLU A 129 10.08 -17.90 23.50
C GLU A 129 10.04 -16.79 24.57
N ILE A 130 9.45 -15.63 24.24
CA ILE A 130 9.29 -14.52 25.19
C ILE A 130 8.36 -14.92 26.34
N GLU A 131 7.25 -15.61 26.07
CA GLU A 131 6.32 -16.09 27.10
C GLU A 131 6.97 -17.09 28.06
N ASP A 132 7.76 -18.03 27.55
CA ASP A 132 8.49 -19.00 28.35
C ASP A 132 9.49 -18.31 29.29
N ARG A 133 10.21 -17.29 28.78
CA ARG A 133 11.17 -16.49 29.57
C ARG A 133 10.50 -15.66 30.66
N ILE A 134 9.33 -15.06 30.38
CA ILE A 134 8.54 -14.35 31.39
C ILE A 134 8.13 -15.31 32.50
N THR A 135 7.65 -16.50 32.14
CA THR A 135 7.20 -17.51 33.10
C THR A 135 8.34 -17.98 34.01
N ASP A 136 9.52 -18.27 33.47
CA ASP A 136 10.70 -18.65 34.27
C ASP A 136 11.13 -17.51 35.22
N SER A 137 11.09 -16.27 34.75
CA SER A 137 11.38 -15.09 35.59
C SER A 137 10.39 -14.97 36.76
N ASP A 138 9.09 -15.13 36.50
CA ASP A 138 8.05 -15.04 37.52
C ASP A 138 8.14 -16.17 38.55
N GLN A 139 8.49 -17.38 38.12
CA GLN A 139 8.71 -18.52 39.02
C GLN A 139 9.91 -18.29 39.94
N ARG A 140 11.00 -17.70 39.42
CA ARG A 140 12.16 -17.34 40.23
C ARG A 140 11.81 -16.27 41.26
N ALA A 141 11.03 -15.26 40.88
CA ALA A 141 10.61 -14.20 41.80
C ALA A 141 9.77 -14.71 42.97
N LYS A 142 8.94 -15.75 42.79
CA LYS A 142 8.15 -16.38 43.86
C LYS A 142 8.95 -17.26 44.82
N LYS A 143 10.19 -17.60 44.47
CA LYS A 143 11.06 -18.49 45.26
C LYS A 143 11.95 -17.73 46.25
N PHE A 144 11.92 -16.40 46.23
CA PHE A 144 12.55 -15.50 47.18
C PHE A 144 11.50 -14.78 48.03
#